data_AF-A0AA89LQK4-F1
#
_entry.id   AF-A0AA89LQK4-F1
#
_cell.length_a   1.000
_cell.length_b   1.000
_cell.length_c   1.000
_cell.angle_alpha   90.00
_cell.angle_beta   90.00
_cell.angle_gamma   90.00
#
_symmetry.space_group_name_H-M   'P 1'
#
loop_
_entity.id
_entity.type
_entity.pdbx_description
1 polymer ?
#
loop_
_entity_poly.entity_id
_entity_poly.type
_entity_poly.pdbx_seq_one_letter_code
_entity_poly.pdbx_strand_id
1 'polypeptide(L)'
;MHRLASSRSLVPAVLDEDAFAALAHRAALLGIDPAARWLPVHPWQWDYLQREHPRLVMRCIDLGAGFGTARPTASLRTLGIRADERIHLKLSLSVQALGASRVMPPRYLHNAVLAERCLRALCARDTWLGEHLELCDERA
;
A
#
# COMPACT_ATOMS: atom_id res chain seq x y z
N MET A 1 -4.66 -6.43 25.85
CA MET A 1 -5.10 -5.22 25.10
C MET A 1 -3.90 -4.61 24.38
N HIS A 2 -3.61 -5.06 23.16
CA HIS A 2 -2.56 -4.44 22.34
C HIS A 2 -3.14 -3.15 21.72
N ARG A 3 -2.67 -1.99 22.17
CA ARG A 3 -2.84 -0.74 21.42
C ARG A 3 -2.16 -0.95 20.07
N LEU A 4 -2.96 -1.05 19.00
CA LEU A 4 -2.49 -0.77 17.64
C LEU A 4 -1.83 0.62 17.72
N ALA A 5 -0.58 0.69 17.30
CA ALA A 5 0.15 1.96 17.25
C ALA A 5 -0.75 3.00 16.57
N SER A 6 -0.84 4.18 17.17
CA SER A 6 -1.59 5.32 16.64
C SER A 6 -1.27 5.47 15.16
N SER A 7 -2.19 5.10 14.26
CA SER A 7 -1.99 5.27 12.82
C SER A 7 -1.90 6.75 12.55
N ARG A 8 -0.69 7.25 12.35
CA ARG A 8 -0.51 8.54 11.70
C ARG A 8 -1.27 8.44 10.37
N SER A 9 -2.14 9.39 10.06
CA SER A 9 -2.86 9.38 8.79
C SER A 9 -1.83 9.25 7.66
N LEU A 10 -1.90 8.16 6.90
CA LEU A 10 -1.03 7.88 5.76
C LEU A 10 -1.48 8.62 4.52
N VAL A 11 -2.69 9.17 4.57
CA VAL A 11 -3.29 9.90 3.45
C VAL A 11 -2.38 11.02 2.97
N PRO A 12 -1.87 11.94 3.83
CA PRO A 12 -0.99 13.02 3.38
C PRO A 12 0.39 12.54 2.91
N ALA A 13 0.79 11.31 3.28
CA ALA A 13 2.04 10.70 2.85
C ALA A 13 1.91 10.15 1.42
N VAL A 14 0.73 9.64 1.05
CA VAL A 14 0.47 9.01 -0.26
C VAL A 14 -0.18 9.97 -1.26
N LEU A 15 -1.15 10.75 -0.81
CA LEU A 15 -1.90 11.73 -1.60
C LEU A 15 -1.55 13.14 -1.11
N ASP A 16 -1.28 14.06 -2.03
CA ASP A 16 -1.31 15.48 -1.67
C ASP A 16 -2.75 15.93 -1.39
N GLU A 17 -2.89 17.14 -0.86
CA GLU A 17 -4.19 17.68 -0.42
C GLU A 17 -5.17 17.82 -1.59
N ASP A 18 -4.67 18.23 -2.77
CA ASP A 18 -5.50 18.40 -3.97
C ASP A 18 -6.01 17.06 -4.51
N ALA A 19 -5.13 16.06 -4.61
CA ALA A 19 -5.50 14.71 -5.04
C ALA A 19 -6.48 14.07 -4.05
N PHE A 20 -6.25 14.23 -2.75
CA PHE A 20 -7.18 13.74 -1.74
C PHE A 20 -8.54 14.44 -1.83
N ALA A 21 -8.58 15.77 -1.95
CA ALA A 21 -9.81 16.54 -2.08
C ALA A 21 -10.59 16.14 -3.34
N ALA A 22 -9.92 15.91 -4.46
CA ALA A 22 -10.55 15.46 -5.70
C ALA A 22 -11.19 14.07 -5.55
N LEU A 23 -10.50 13.12 -4.91
CA LEU A 23 -11.04 11.78 -4.65
C LEU A 23 -12.19 11.82 -3.63
N ALA A 24 -12.08 12.63 -2.58
CA ALA A 24 -13.13 12.81 -1.58
C ALA A 24 -14.39 13.43 -2.17
N HIS A 25 -14.23 14.44 -3.02
CA HIS A 25 -15.33 15.03 -3.77
C HIS A 25 -16.03 13.99 -4.66
N ARG A 26 -15.26 13.18 -5.40
CA ARG A 26 -15.81 12.11 -6.24
C ARG A 26 -16.52 11.04 -5.41
N ALA A 27 -15.97 10.64 -4.27
CA ALA A 27 -16.60 9.69 -3.36
C ALA A 27 -17.95 10.22 -2.83
N ALA A 28 -18.02 11.50 -2.49
CA ALA A 28 -19.25 12.15 -2.05
C ALA A 28 -20.31 12.19 -3.17
N LEU A 29 -19.91 12.53 -4.41
CA LEU A 29 -20.81 12.51 -5.57
C LEU A 29 -21.35 11.11 -5.88
N LEU A 30 -20.53 10.07 -5.68
CA LEU A 30 -20.92 8.68 -5.87
C LEU A 30 -21.71 8.09 -4.68
N GLY A 31 -21.93 8.87 -3.62
CA GLY A 31 -22.67 8.43 -2.43
C GLY A 31 -21.99 7.27 -1.70
N ILE A 32 -20.65 7.20 -1.73
CA ILE A 32 -19.91 6.12 -1.07
C ILE A 32 -20.11 6.22 0.44
N ASP A 33 -20.42 5.08 1.07
CA ASP A 33 -20.49 4.94 2.52
C ASP A 33 -19.20 5.49 3.18
N PRO A 34 -19.29 6.45 4.11
CA PRO A 34 -18.12 6.94 4.86
C PRO A 34 -17.33 5.84 5.59
N ALA A 35 -17.93 4.68 5.86
CA ALA A 35 -17.26 3.52 6.44
C ALA A 35 -16.45 2.70 5.42
N ALA A 36 -16.62 2.92 4.11
CA ALA A 36 -15.88 2.23 3.07
C ALA A 36 -14.37 2.49 3.21
N ARG A 37 -13.56 1.50 2.81
CA ARG A 37 -12.10 1.60 2.80
C ARG A 37 -11.62 1.85 1.39
N TRP A 38 -10.80 2.88 1.21
CA TRP A 38 -10.14 3.16 -0.06
C TRP A 38 -8.85 2.36 -0.14
N LEU A 39 -8.63 1.72 -1.28
CA LEU A 39 -7.47 0.89 -1.52
C LEU A 39 -6.83 1.31 -2.84
N PRO A 40 -5.53 1.63 -2.86
CA PRO A 40 -4.84 1.84 -4.11
C PRO A 40 -4.68 0.51 -4.85
N VAL A 41 -4.90 0.53 -6.16
CA VAL A 41 -4.79 -0.64 -7.04
C VAL A 41 -3.89 -0.27 -8.21
N HIS A 42 -2.97 -1.16 -8.59
CA HIS A 42 -2.13 -0.94 -9.76
C HIS A 42 -3.00 -0.95 -11.03
N PRO A 43 -2.83 -0.04 -12.01
CA PRO A 43 -3.70 0.01 -13.19
C PRO A 43 -3.81 -1.32 -13.94
N TRP A 44 -2.67 -1.99 -14.21
CA TRP A 44 -2.67 -3.34 -14.78
C TRP A 44 -3.47 -4.36 -13.95
N GLN A 45 -3.40 -4.27 -12.60
CA GLN A 45 -4.16 -5.17 -11.73
C GLN A 45 -5.66 -4.87 -11.82
N TRP A 46 -6.06 -3.60 -11.90
CA TRP A 46 -7.45 -3.22 -12.07
C TRP A 46 -8.03 -3.77 -13.38
N ASP A 47 -7.32 -3.62 -14.50
CA ASP A 47 -7.70 -4.20 -15.78
C ASP A 47 -7.78 -5.73 -15.73
N TYR A 48 -6.82 -6.37 -15.05
CA TYR A 48 -6.84 -7.81 -14.83
C TYR A 48 -8.07 -8.25 -14.02
N LEU A 49 -8.41 -7.55 -12.93
CA LEU A 49 -9.58 -7.88 -12.10
C LEU A 49 -10.89 -7.70 -12.89
N GLN A 50 -10.98 -6.69 -13.75
CA GLN A 50 -12.15 -6.49 -14.62
C GLN A 50 -12.38 -7.67 -15.56
N ARG A 51 -11.31 -8.23 -16.13
CA ARG A 51 -11.40 -9.39 -17.03
C ARG A 51 -11.62 -10.71 -16.29
N GLU A 52 -10.81 -10.98 -15.27
CA GLU A 52 -10.73 -12.31 -14.64
C GLU A 52 -11.66 -12.45 -13.42
N HIS A 53 -12.02 -11.34 -12.77
CA HIS A 53 -12.81 -11.33 -11.54
C HIS A 53 -13.95 -10.29 -11.54
N PRO A 54 -14.81 -10.24 -12.57
CA PRO A 54 -15.83 -9.19 -12.71
C PRO A 54 -16.80 -9.12 -11.53
N ARG A 55 -17.13 -10.27 -10.90
CA ARG A 55 -17.99 -10.30 -9.70
C ARG A 55 -17.39 -9.59 -8.48
N LEU A 56 -16.06 -9.61 -8.35
CA LEU A 56 -15.37 -8.87 -7.31
C LEU A 56 -15.45 -7.37 -7.62
N VAL A 57 -15.15 -6.99 -8.86
CA VAL A 57 -15.17 -5.59 -9.31
C VAL A 57 -16.54 -4.94 -9.13
N MET A 58 -17.64 -5.66 -9.36
CA MET A 58 -19.00 -5.13 -9.11
C MET A 58 -19.26 -4.72 -7.65
N ARG A 59 -18.42 -5.16 -6.70
CA ARG A 59 -18.49 -4.77 -5.29
C ARG A 59 -17.53 -3.63 -4.92
N CYS A 60 -16.81 -3.11 -5.91
CA CYS A 60 -15.84 -2.04 -5.77
C CYS A 60 -16.33 -0.81 -6.54
N ILE A 61 -15.92 0.37 -6.07
CA ILE A 61 -16.20 1.63 -6.75
C ILE A 61 -14.86 2.20 -7.18
N ASP A 62 -14.71 2.44 -8.48
CA ASP A 62 -13.52 3.07 -9.02
C ASP A 62 -13.55 4.58 -8.72
N LEU A 63 -12.61 5.01 -7.87
CA LEU A 63 -12.45 6.42 -7.53
C LEU A 63 -11.56 7.16 -8.54
N GLY A 64 -11.04 6.50 -9.56
CA GLY A 64 -10.14 7.07 -10.56
C GLY A 64 -8.70 7.19 -10.07
N ALA A 65 -7.87 7.88 -10.87
CA ALA A 65 -6.46 8.07 -10.59
C ALA A 65 -6.21 8.88 -9.31
N GLY A 66 -5.22 8.46 -8.51
CA GLY A 66 -4.82 9.10 -7.26
C GLY A 66 -3.59 10.01 -7.39
N PHE A 67 -2.47 9.59 -6.80
CA PHE A 67 -1.24 10.37 -6.50
C PHE A 67 -0.38 10.80 -7.70
N GLY A 68 -0.94 10.86 -8.91
CA GLY A 68 -0.19 11.28 -10.10
C GLY A 68 0.84 10.23 -10.55
N THR A 69 2.11 10.63 -10.67
CA THR A 69 3.18 9.77 -11.20
C THR A 69 3.79 8.84 -10.15
N ALA A 70 4.12 7.63 -10.58
CA ALA A 70 4.81 6.62 -9.77
C ALA A 70 5.93 5.99 -10.59
N ARG A 71 7.06 5.68 -9.94
CA ARG A 71 8.16 4.93 -10.58
C ARG A 71 8.21 3.50 -10.04
N PRO A 72 8.04 2.47 -10.90
CA PRO A 72 8.15 1.09 -10.45
C PRO A 72 9.60 0.74 -10.10
N THR A 73 9.79 0.01 -9.00
CA THR A 73 11.07 -0.62 -8.68
C THR A 73 11.24 -1.95 -9.43
N ALA A 74 12.38 -2.62 -9.27
CA ALA A 74 12.63 -3.95 -9.82
C ALA A 74 11.60 -5.02 -9.40
N SER A 75 10.85 -4.78 -8.31
CA SER A 75 9.76 -5.66 -7.88
C SER A 75 8.48 -5.55 -8.74
N LEU A 76 8.43 -4.59 -9.66
CA LEU A 76 7.29 -4.19 -10.51
C LEU A 76 6.10 -3.58 -9.75
N ARG A 77 5.79 -4.11 -8.56
CA ARG A 77 4.60 -3.78 -7.77
C ARG A 77 4.84 -2.79 -6.64
N THR A 78 6.10 -2.45 -6.37
CA THR A 78 6.45 -1.39 -5.41
C THR A 78 6.77 -0.16 -6.22
N LEU A 79 6.07 0.94 -5.91
CA LEU A 79 6.16 2.18 -6.64
C LEU A 79 6.77 3.25 -5.73
N GLY A 80 7.86 3.86 -6.14
CA GLY A 80 8.31 5.14 -5.56
C GLY A 80 7.27 6.20 -5.89
N ILE A 81 6.74 6.85 -4.86
CA ILE A 81 5.78 7.94 -4.98
C ILE A 81 6.40 9.23 -4.44
N ARG A 82 5.89 10.37 -4.90
CA ARG A 82 6.46 11.72 -4.71
C ARG A 82 7.78 11.95 -5.45
N ALA A 83 8.25 13.20 -5.41
CA ALA A 83 9.41 13.65 -6.17
C ALA A 83 10.73 13.03 -5.67
N ASP A 84 10.84 12.68 -4.39
CA ASP A 84 12.05 12.13 -3.78
C ASP A 84 12.08 10.60 -3.69
N GLU A 85 10.97 9.94 -4.06
CA GLU A 85 10.79 8.48 -4.06
C GLU A 85 11.09 7.81 -2.71
N ARG A 86 11.08 8.55 -1.60
CA ARG A 86 11.33 8.00 -0.25
C ARG A 86 10.16 7.20 0.29
N ILE A 87 8.97 7.45 -0.25
CA ILE A 87 7.75 6.75 0.12
C ILE A 87 7.47 5.71 -0.96
N HIS A 88 7.30 4.47 -0.53
CA HIS A 88 7.03 3.35 -1.42
C HIS A 88 5.60 2.86 -1.23
N LEU A 89 4.87 2.75 -2.34
CA LEU A 89 3.55 2.13 -2.37
C LEU A 89 3.65 0.71 -2.94
N LYS A 90 3.46 -0.28 -2.10
CA LYS A 90 3.53 -1.70 -2.46
C LYS A 90 2.13 -2.25 -2.75
N LEU A 91 1.91 -2.63 -4.00
CA LEU A 91 0.61 -3.05 -4.51
C LEU A 91 0.57 -4.58 -4.75
N SER A 92 -0.63 -5.15 -4.73
CA SER A 92 -0.84 -6.53 -5.16
C SER A 92 -0.86 -6.58 -6.69
N LEU A 93 -0.12 -7.52 -7.28
CA LEU A 93 -0.02 -7.66 -8.73
C LEU A 93 -0.06 -9.14 -9.15
N SER A 94 -1.01 -9.51 -9.99
CA SER A 94 -1.29 -10.89 -10.41
C SER A 94 -0.38 -11.33 -11.56
N VAL A 95 0.92 -11.06 -11.41
CA VAL A 95 1.97 -11.45 -12.36
C VAL A 95 2.91 -12.45 -11.71
N GLN A 96 3.59 -13.22 -12.55
CA GLN A 96 4.75 -13.99 -12.14
C GLN A 96 6.02 -13.21 -12.47
N ALA A 97 6.93 -13.12 -11.51
CA ALA A 97 8.27 -12.59 -11.73
C ALA A 97 9.25 -13.42 -10.93
N LEU A 98 10.36 -13.84 -11.55
CA LEU A 98 11.41 -14.66 -10.90
C LEU A 98 10.85 -15.90 -10.17
N GLY A 99 9.92 -16.62 -10.80
CA GLY A 99 9.33 -17.86 -10.26
C GLY A 99 8.34 -17.69 -9.11
N ALA A 100 7.93 -16.45 -8.76
CA ALA A 100 6.98 -16.20 -7.69
C ALA A 100 5.81 -15.29 -8.13
N SER A 101 4.62 -15.59 -7.62
CA SER A 101 3.45 -14.71 -7.75
C SER A 101 3.65 -13.45 -6.92
N ARG A 102 3.22 -12.32 -7.48
CA ARG A 102 3.37 -10.98 -6.88
C ARG A 102 2.10 -10.47 -6.19
N VAL A 103 1.23 -11.40 -5.79
CA VAL A 103 0.05 -11.13 -4.97
C VAL A 103 0.40 -10.80 -3.52
N MET A 104 -0.52 -10.11 -2.84
CA MET A 104 -0.35 -9.70 -1.44
C MET A 104 -1.55 -10.12 -0.56
N PRO A 105 -1.64 -11.40 -0.18
CA PRO A 105 -2.69 -11.89 0.70
C PRO A 105 -2.64 -11.18 2.07
N PRO A 106 -3.77 -10.95 2.76
CA PRO A 106 -3.81 -10.27 4.05
C PRO A 106 -2.88 -10.89 5.11
N ARG A 107 -2.72 -12.22 5.11
CA ARG A 107 -1.77 -12.90 6.00
C ARG A 107 -0.31 -12.44 5.82
N TYR A 108 0.10 -12.07 4.61
CA TYR A 108 1.46 -11.58 4.36
C TYR A 108 1.64 -10.14 4.85
N LEU A 109 0.59 -9.31 4.74
CA LEU A 109 0.59 -7.97 5.35
C LEU A 109 0.70 -8.06 6.87
N HIS A 110 -0.09 -8.95 7.50
CA HIS A 110 -0.01 -9.18 8.93
C HIS A 110 1.39 -9.67 9.37
N ASN A 111 1.93 -10.66 8.64
CA ASN A 111 3.25 -11.20 8.93
C ASN A 111 4.37 -10.18 8.71
N ALA A 112 4.24 -9.25 7.75
CA ALA A 112 5.20 -8.18 7.54
C ALA A 112 5.30 -7.27 8.77
N VAL A 113 4.14 -6.86 9.33
CA VAL A 113 4.09 -6.08 10.58
C VAL A 113 4.75 -6.83 11.74
N LEU A 114 4.51 -8.13 11.88
CA LEU A 114 5.13 -8.95 12.91
C LEU A 114 6.65 -9.10 12.71
N ALA A 115 7.08 -9.31 11.46
CA ALA A 115 8.49 -9.44 11.10
C ALA A 115 9.25 -8.14 11.38
N GLU A 116 8.70 -6.98 10.99
CA GLU A 116 9.31 -5.69 11.29
C GLU A 116 9.46 -5.47 12.80
N ARG A 117 8.42 -5.77 13.59
CA ARG A 117 8.48 -5.66 15.06
C ARG A 117 9.56 -6.57 15.65
N CYS A 118 9.70 -7.79 15.12
CA CYS A 118 10.76 -8.71 15.51
C CYS A 118 12.15 -8.13 15.19
N LEU A 119 12.37 -7.66 13.96
CA LEU A 119 13.64 -7.08 13.53
C LEU A 119 14.02 -5.85 14.37
N ARG A 120 13.06 -4.95 14.65
CA ARG A 120 13.30 -3.82 15.55
C ARG A 120 13.67 -4.25 16.97
N ALA A 121 13.02 -5.29 17.49
CA ALA A 121 13.36 -5.84 18.80
C ALA A 121 14.77 -6.47 18.82
N LEU A 122 15.22 -7.06 17.72
CA LEU A 122 16.59 -7.56 17.58
C LEU A 122 17.60 -6.41 17.54
N CYS A 123 17.38 -5.38 16.72
CA CYS A 123 18.23 -4.18 16.68
C CYS A 123 18.35 -3.49 18.05
N ALA A 124 17.29 -3.50 18.87
CA ALA A 124 17.33 -2.92 20.22
C ALA A 124 18.11 -3.76 21.24
N ARG A 125 18.33 -5.06 20.96
CA ARG A 125 18.97 -6.02 21.86
C ARG A 125 20.41 -6.35 21.47
N ASP A 126 20.79 -6.03 20.24
CA ASP A 126 22.09 -6.33 19.67
C ASP A 126 22.67 -5.03 19.09
N THR A 127 23.74 -4.53 19.72
CA THR A 127 24.38 -3.27 19.34
C THR A 127 24.93 -3.32 17.90
N TRP A 128 25.50 -4.46 17.48
CA TRP A 128 26.04 -4.58 16.14
C TRP A 128 24.92 -4.46 15.11
N LEU A 129 23.80 -5.16 15.32
CA LEU A 129 22.61 -5.02 14.46
C LEU A 129 22.04 -3.60 14.51
N GLY A 130 21.96 -2.98 15.68
CA GLY A 130 21.42 -1.63 15.85
C GLY A 130 22.23 -0.56 15.11
N GLU A 131 23.54 -0.74 14.96
CA GLU A 131 24.44 0.19 14.26
C GLU A 131 24.53 -0.08 12.75
N HIS A 132 24.26 -1.30 12.29
CA HIS A 132 24.53 -1.72 10.91
C HIS A 132 23.29 -2.07 10.09
N LEU A 133 22.11 -2.21 10.70
CA LEU A 133 20.87 -2.56 10.00
C LEU A 133 19.89 -1.38 9.98
N GLU A 134 19.67 -0.82 8.79
CA GLU A 134 18.56 0.10 8.55
C GLU A 134 17.32 -0.66 8.10
N LEU A 135 16.18 -0.35 8.71
CA LEU A 135 14.89 -0.95 8.40
C LEU A 135 14.00 0.06 7.68
N CYS A 136 13.49 -0.33 6.51
CA CYS A 136 12.36 0.35 5.89
C CYS A 136 11.15 0.30 6.83
N ASP A 137 10.45 1.43 6.97
CA ASP A 137 9.24 1.51 7.79
C ASP A 137 8.04 0.96 7.00
N GLU A 138 7.47 -0.17 7.43
CA GLU A 138 6.26 -0.77 6.86
C GLU A 138 5.06 -0.66 7.83
N ARG A 139 5.08 0.26 8.82
CA ARG A 139 4.04 0.40 9.86
C ARG A 139 2.74 1.06 9.37
N ALA A 140 2.48 1.01 8.07
CA ALA A 140 1.52 1.81 7.34
C ALA A 140 0.65 0.96 6.41
#